data_AF-A0A6J4TWZ4-F1
#
_entry.id   AF-A0A6J4TWZ4-F1
#
_cell.length_a   1.000
_cell.length_b   1.000
_cell.length_c   1.000
_cell.angle_alpha   90.00
_cell.angle_beta   90.00
_cell.angle_gamma   90.00
#
_symmetry.space_group_name_H-M   'P 1'
#
loop_
_entity.id
_entity.type
_entity.pdbx_description
1 polymer ?
#
loop_
_entity_poly.entity_id
_entity_poly.type
_entity_poly.pdbx_seq_one_letter_code
_entity_poly.pdbx_strand_id
1 'polypeptide(L)'
;RWSAALALLLAACGGGEQATAIDGSSPERFAQTTQAARGDLPVADRLDYDRALASVGTRRFGDKDKAALARTTFDGMTAEQVVADYRARQR
;
A
#
# COMPACT_ATOMS: atom_id res chain seq x y z
N ARG A 1 28.66 34.43 -8.62
CA ARG A 1 27.56 34.34 -7.61
C ARG A 1 26.31 34.54 -8.46
N TRP A 2 25.62 33.50 -8.91
CA TRP A 2 24.54 32.79 -8.21
C TRP A 2 24.56 31.29 -8.57
N SER A 3 24.28 30.47 -7.56
CA SER A 3 24.48 29.03 -7.53
C SER A 3 23.51 28.28 -8.45
N ALA A 4 24.03 27.55 -9.43
CA ALA A 4 23.29 26.52 -10.14
C ALA A 4 23.28 25.23 -9.30
N ALA A 5 22.52 25.25 -8.20
CA ALA A 5 22.24 24.08 -7.39
C ALA A 5 20.89 23.49 -7.85
N LEU A 6 20.89 22.75 -8.97
CA LEU A 6 19.68 22.09 -9.46
C LEU A 6 19.99 20.81 -10.24
N ALA A 7 20.71 19.86 -9.62
CA ALA A 7 21.01 18.56 -10.24
C ALA A 7 21.08 17.40 -9.24
N LEU A 8 20.25 17.40 -8.18
CA LEU A 8 20.26 16.35 -7.14
C LEU A 8 18.88 15.73 -6.85
N LEU A 9 18.00 15.62 -7.84
CA LEU A 9 16.67 15.00 -7.66
C LEU A 9 16.41 13.76 -8.55
N LEU A 10 17.44 13.14 -9.13
CA LEU A 10 17.30 11.93 -9.97
C LEU A 10 17.89 10.64 -9.34
N ALA A 11 18.32 10.67 -8.09
CA ALA A 11 18.94 9.52 -7.42
C ALA A 11 18.01 8.80 -6.42
N ALA A 12 16.70 8.79 -6.66
CA ALA A 12 15.73 8.08 -5.83
C ALA A 12 14.85 7.09 -6.61
N CYS A 13 15.30 6.60 -7.76
CA CYS A 13 14.92 5.25 -8.20
C CYS A 13 15.69 4.26 -7.32
N GLY A 14 15.25 4.12 -6.07
CA GLY A 14 15.77 3.14 -5.11
C GLY A 14 15.77 1.75 -5.74
N GLY A 15 16.94 1.13 -5.75
CA GLY A 15 17.19 -0.09 -6.50
C GLY A 15 16.48 -1.31 -5.93
N GLY A 16 16.07 -2.19 -6.84
CA GLY A 16 16.63 -3.54 -6.83
C GLY A 16 15.73 -4.69 -6.40
N GLU A 17 14.51 -4.45 -5.94
CA GLU A 17 13.48 -5.50 -5.79
C GLU A 17 12.17 -4.99 -6.37
N GLN A 18 11.50 -5.83 -7.16
CA GLN A 18 10.20 -5.49 -7.74
C GLN A 18 9.20 -5.39 -6.57
N ALA A 19 8.58 -4.22 -6.38
CA ALA A 19 7.66 -4.00 -5.26
C ALA A 19 6.62 -5.12 -5.17
N THR A 20 6.42 -5.66 -3.97
CA THR A 20 5.54 -6.81 -3.76
C THR A 20 4.11 -6.42 -4.05
N ALA A 21 3.50 -7.09 -5.03
CA ALA A 21 2.07 -6.98 -5.28
C ALA A 21 1.29 -7.86 -4.28
N ILE A 22 0.19 -7.32 -3.77
CA ILE A 22 -0.74 -8.07 -2.93
C ILE A 22 -1.49 -9.09 -3.80
N ASP A 23 -1.55 -10.34 -3.35
CA ASP A 23 -2.26 -11.45 -4.00
C ASP A 23 -3.52 -11.79 -3.19
N GLY A 24 -4.69 -11.40 -3.69
CA GLY A 24 -5.99 -11.64 -3.09
C GLY A 24 -6.60 -13.01 -3.43
N SER A 25 -5.94 -13.85 -4.23
CA SER A 25 -6.50 -15.11 -4.75
C SER A 25 -6.91 -16.10 -3.64
N SER A 26 -6.20 -16.09 -2.50
CA SER A 26 -6.55 -16.89 -1.31
C SER A 26 -6.27 -16.13 0.00
N PRO A 27 -6.88 -16.52 1.13
CA PRO A 27 -6.57 -15.95 2.44
C PRO A 27 -5.08 -16.04 2.81
N GLU A 28 -4.45 -17.17 2.50
CA GLU A 28 -3.05 -17.45 2.84
C GLU A 28 -2.11 -16.59 1.99
N ARG A 29 -2.37 -16.50 0.68
CA ARG A 29 -1.63 -15.64 -0.24
C ARG A 29 -1.75 -14.17 0.14
N PHE A 30 -2.95 -13.74 0.51
CA PHE A 30 -3.20 -12.38 0.92
C PHE A 30 -2.46 -12.03 2.21
N ALA A 31 -2.48 -12.89 3.22
CA ALA A 31 -1.76 -12.67 4.47
C ALA A 31 -0.23 -12.59 4.23
N GLN A 32 0.32 -13.49 3.41
CA GLN A 32 1.74 -13.52 3.08
C GLN A 32 2.18 -12.27 2.30
N THR A 33 1.47 -11.95 1.23
CA THR A 33 1.84 -10.84 0.34
C THR A 33 1.57 -9.48 0.97
N THR A 34 0.53 -9.32 1.78
CA THR A 34 0.34 -8.06 2.52
C THR A 34 1.43 -7.82 3.56
N GLN A 35 1.94 -8.86 4.22
CA GLN A 35 3.07 -8.75 5.14
C GLN A 35 4.38 -8.43 4.40
N ALA A 36 4.63 -9.08 3.27
CA ALA A 36 5.79 -8.80 2.43
C ALA A 36 5.74 -7.36 1.89
N ALA A 37 4.61 -6.94 1.31
CA ALA A 37 4.40 -5.59 0.79
C ALA A 37 4.53 -4.51 1.88
N ARG A 38 4.13 -4.79 3.13
CA ARG A 38 4.37 -3.91 4.28
C ARG A 38 5.87 -3.71 4.55
N GLY A 39 6.68 -4.72 4.29
CA GLY A 39 8.15 -4.67 4.42
C GLY A 39 8.77 -3.65 3.48
N ASP A 40 8.21 -3.50 2.28
CA ASP A 40 8.65 -2.58 1.23
C ASP A 40 8.43 -1.10 1.60
N LEU A 41 7.59 -0.81 2.60
CA LEU A 41 7.30 0.54 3.03
C LEU A 41 8.30 1.09 4.06
N PRO A 42 8.61 2.41 3.99
CA PRO A 42 9.21 3.15 5.09
C PRO A 42 8.36 3.02 6.36
N VAL A 43 9.01 3.05 7.54
CA VAL A 43 8.33 2.91 8.84
C VAL A 43 7.18 3.92 9.01
N ALA A 44 7.34 5.14 8.51
CA ALA A 44 6.33 6.20 8.59
C ALA A 44 5.01 5.84 7.87
N ASP A 45 5.07 5.06 6.79
CA ASP A 45 3.91 4.74 5.95
C ASP A 45 3.21 3.44 6.37
N ARG A 46 3.87 2.58 7.15
CA ARG A 46 3.33 1.29 7.60
C ARG A 46 2.03 1.43 8.39
N LEU A 47 1.90 2.49 9.21
CA LEU A 47 0.68 2.74 9.99
C LEU A 47 -0.50 3.12 9.09
N ASP A 48 -0.27 3.88 8.02
CA ASP A 48 -1.33 4.23 7.07
C ASP A 48 -1.74 3.01 6.25
N TYR A 49 -0.78 2.16 5.87
CA TYR A 49 -1.05 0.88 5.23
C TYR A 49 -1.89 -0.06 6.11
N ASP A 50 -1.49 -0.24 7.38
CA ASP A 50 -2.21 -1.09 8.34
C ASP A 50 -3.65 -0.58 8.56
N ARG A 51 -3.84 0.75 8.63
CA ARG A 51 -5.17 1.38 8.73
C ARG A 51 -5.98 1.23 7.45
N ALA A 52 -5.36 1.33 6.28
CA ALA A 52 -6.02 1.15 5.00
C ALA A 52 -6.65 -0.25 4.92
N LEU A 53 -5.88 -1.29 5.26
CA LEU A 53 -6.37 -2.67 5.30
C LEU A 53 -7.54 -2.84 6.28
N ALA A 54 -7.45 -2.23 7.47
CA ALA A 54 -8.50 -2.31 8.49
C ALA A 54 -9.77 -1.50 8.15
N SER A 55 -9.68 -0.52 7.25
CA SER A 55 -10.79 0.38 6.91
C SER A 55 -11.81 -0.23 5.94
N VAL A 56 -11.48 -1.37 5.31
CA VAL A 56 -12.36 -2.04 4.34
C VAL A 56 -13.66 -2.50 5.01
N GLY A 57 -14.79 -2.14 4.41
CA GLY A 57 -16.12 -2.52 4.90
C GLY A 57 -16.67 -1.65 6.04
N THR A 58 -16.04 -0.53 6.39
CA THR A 58 -16.54 0.39 7.44
C THR A 58 -17.67 1.34 6.97
N ARG A 59 -17.95 1.41 5.66
CA ARG A 59 -19.06 2.24 5.12
C ARG A 59 -20.42 1.58 5.38
N ARG A 60 -20.90 1.70 6.63
CA ARG A 60 -22.28 1.75 7.14
C ARG A 60 -23.31 0.66 6.74
N PHE A 61 -23.13 -0.09 5.65
CA PHE A 61 -24.03 -1.13 5.13
C PHE A 61 -23.31 -2.23 4.31
N GLY A 62 -21.99 -2.37 4.43
CA GLY A 62 -21.20 -3.36 3.67
C GLY A 62 -21.34 -4.80 4.22
N ASP A 63 -21.51 -5.75 3.31
CA ASP A 63 -21.88 -7.17 3.50
C ASP A 63 -20.91 -8.03 4.37
N LYS A 64 -21.38 -9.25 4.66
CA LYS A 64 -21.01 -10.21 5.72
C LYS A 64 -19.58 -10.78 5.72
N ASP A 65 -18.71 -10.46 4.75
CA ASP A 65 -17.34 -10.98 4.70
C ASP A 65 -16.31 -9.89 4.35
N LYS A 66 -15.83 -9.21 5.39
CA LYS A 66 -14.79 -8.17 5.29
C LYS A 66 -13.47 -8.71 4.76
N ALA A 67 -13.14 -9.97 5.03
CA ALA A 67 -11.89 -10.56 4.62
C ALA A 67 -11.89 -10.82 3.11
N ALA A 68 -12.99 -11.34 2.57
CA ALA A 68 -13.16 -11.44 1.11
C ALA A 68 -13.10 -10.07 0.44
N LEU A 69 -13.77 -9.07 1.01
CA LEU A 69 -13.75 -7.71 0.44
C LEU A 69 -12.34 -7.09 0.45
N ALA A 70 -11.57 -7.27 1.53
CA ALA A 70 -10.20 -6.77 1.60
C ALA A 70 -9.32 -7.41 0.52
N ARG A 71 -9.44 -8.72 0.32
CA ARG A 71 -8.72 -9.45 -0.74
C ARG A 71 -8.99 -8.87 -2.11
N THR A 72 -10.26 -8.72 -2.48
CA THR A 72 -10.63 -8.19 -3.80
C THR A 72 -10.31 -6.70 -3.97
N THR A 73 -10.31 -5.93 -2.88
CA THR A 73 -10.05 -4.48 -2.95
C THR A 73 -8.59 -4.18 -3.24
N PHE A 74 -7.66 -4.96 -2.68
CA PHE A 74 -6.23 -4.69 -2.75
C PHE A 74 -5.45 -5.64 -3.67
N ASP A 75 -6.11 -6.64 -4.26
CA ASP A 75 -5.48 -7.55 -5.22
C ASP A 75 -4.78 -6.78 -6.35
N GLY A 76 -3.53 -7.13 -6.61
CA GLY A 76 -2.67 -6.48 -7.60
C GLY A 76 -2.08 -5.13 -7.19
N MET A 77 -2.45 -4.57 -6.02
CA MET A 77 -1.88 -3.31 -5.53
C MET A 77 -0.55 -3.54 -4.82
N THR A 78 0.37 -2.59 -4.97
CA THR A 78 1.55 -2.46 -4.10
C THR A 78 1.20 -1.72 -2.81
N ALA A 79 2.04 -1.84 -1.78
CA ALA A 79 1.82 -1.17 -0.51
C ALA A 79 1.78 0.37 -0.65
N GLU A 80 2.61 0.95 -1.53
CA GLU A 80 2.60 2.38 -1.82
C GLU A 80 1.28 2.84 -2.43
N GLN A 81 0.72 2.05 -3.37
CA GLN A 81 -0.57 2.33 -3.98
C GLN A 81 -1.70 2.29 -2.94
N VAL A 82 -1.66 1.32 -2.02
CA VAL A 82 -2.64 1.22 -0.92
C VAL A 82 -2.58 2.45 -0.01
N VAL A 83 -1.39 2.90 0.37
CA VAL A 83 -1.20 4.12 1.18
C VAL A 83 -1.69 5.36 0.43
N ALA A 84 -1.36 5.49 -0.85
CA ALA A 84 -1.77 6.61 -1.67
C ALA A 84 -3.30 6.70 -1.79
N ASP A 85 -3.96 5.57 -2.06
CA ASP A 85 -5.42 5.48 -2.14
C ASP A 85 -6.09 5.78 -0.78
N TYR A 86 -5.53 5.27 0.32
CA TYR A 86 -6.03 5.58 1.67
C TYR A 86 -5.98 7.09 1.98
N ARG A 87 -4.84 7.73 1.70
CA ARG A 87 -4.68 9.19 1.89
C ARG A 87 -5.61 10.00 0.98
N ALA A 88 -5.82 9.55 -0.25
CA ALA A 88 -6.74 10.20 -1.18
C ALA A 88 -8.19 10.18 -0.69
N ARG A 89 -8.63 9.09 -0.05
CA ARG A 89 -9.99 8.94 0.50
C ARG A 89 -10.26 9.76 1.76
N GLN A 90 -9.22 10.30 2.41
CA GLN A 90 -9.35 11.13 3.61
C GLN A 90 -9.39 12.64 3.36
N ARG A 91 -9.10 13.07 2.13
CA ARG A 91 -9.22 14.46 1.71
C ARG A 91 -10.62 14.75 1.19
#